data_AF-A0A8U0IHE2-F1
#
_entry.id   AF-A0A8U0IHE2-F1
#
_cell.length_a   1.000
_cell.length_b   1.000
_cell.length_c   1.000
_cell.angle_alpha   90.00
_cell.angle_beta   90.00
_cell.angle_gamma   90.00
#
_symmetry.space_group_name_H-M   'P 1'
#
loop_
_entity.id
_entity.type
_entity.pdbx_description
1 polymer ?
#
loop_
_entity_poly.entity_id
_entity_poly.type
_entity_poly.pdbx_seq_one_letter_code
_entity_poly.pdbx_strand_id
1 'polypeptide(L)'
;MSSTGSTYGDIHRYEPARESTAAAIAIVLLTVVEVVFVGLFTYGLINGWGFSEIGNMYLGSVLAVIFIDLAFVLLLYRKEFLPDVMIVKKRRRKWEDLYIREEQQHGTDSFGDAWEQFKHAVYPYYKR
;
A
#
# COMPACT_ATOMS: atom_id res chain seq x y z
N MET A 1 17.59 -23.86 -19.10
CA MET A 1 16.66 -22.83 -18.57
C MET A 1 15.67 -22.49 -19.67
N SER A 2 14.57 -23.26 -19.79
CA SER A 2 13.57 -23.06 -20.84
C SER A 2 12.41 -22.22 -20.32
N SER A 3 12.18 -21.10 -20.98
CA SER A 3 11.04 -20.21 -20.88
C SER A 3 9.75 -20.90 -21.36
N THR A 4 9.19 -21.78 -20.54
CA THR A 4 7.93 -22.46 -20.85
C THR A 4 6.87 -22.06 -19.81
N GLY A 5 6.12 -21.01 -20.14
CA GLY A 5 4.81 -20.71 -19.54
C GLY A 5 4.79 -20.32 -18.05
N SER A 6 5.18 -19.07 -17.74
CA SER A 6 4.87 -18.48 -16.42
C SER A 6 3.35 -18.44 -16.22
N THR A 7 2.84 -19.33 -15.37
CA THR A 7 1.44 -19.32 -14.94
C THR A 7 1.24 -18.18 -13.94
N TYR A 8 0.02 -17.66 -13.79
CA TYR A 8 -0.26 -16.64 -12.78
C TYR A 8 0.08 -17.15 -11.38
N GLY A 9 0.80 -16.33 -10.61
CA GLY A 9 1.28 -16.70 -9.27
C GLY A 9 2.69 -17.30 -9.24
N ASP A 10 3.34 -17.49 -10.40
CA ASP A 10 4.70 -18.02 -10.45
C ASP A 10 5.76 -16.97 -10.01
N ILE A 11 6.82 -17.43 -9.35
CA ILE A 11 7.91 -16.59 -8.83
C ILE A 11 9.00 -16.51 -9.89
N HIS A 12 9.12 -15.35 -10.53
CA HIS A 12 10.10 -15.13 -11.60
C HIS A 12 11.53 -14.97 -11.09
N ARG A 13 11.68 -14.42 -9.88
CA ARG A 13 12.96 -14.22 -9.21
C ARG A 13 12.76 -14.23 -7.71
N TYR A 14 13.59 -15.02 -7.02
CA TYR A 14 13.71 -15.01 -5.57
C TYR A 14 15.11 -14.51 -5.23
N GLU A 15 15.19 -13.34 -4.59
CA GLU A 15 16.43 -12.91 -3.96
C GLU A 15 16.38 -13.30 -2.48
N PRO A 16 17.28 -14.19 -2.02
CA PRO A 16 17.33 -14.56 -0.62
C PRO A 16 17.66 -13.33 0.25
N ALA A 17 17.11 -13.32 1.46
CA ALA A 17 17.33 -12.23 2.42
C ALA A 17 18.83 -12.05 2.69
N ARG A 18 19.26 -10.78 2.75
CA ARG A 18 20.63 -10.45 3.17
C ARG A 18 20.67 -10.53 4.69
N GLU A 19 21.09 -11.66 5.22
CA GLU A 19 21.28 -11.84 6.66
C GLU A 19 22.44 -10.96 7.17
N SER A 20 22.15 -9.67 7.39
CA SER A 20 23.10 -8.68 7.87
C SER A 20 23.13 -8.69 9.40
N THR A 21 24.21 -9.21 9.98
CA THR A 21 24.42 -9.18 11.43
C THR A 21 24.45 -7.74 11.96
N ALA A 22 25.01 -6.81 11.18
CA ALA A 22 25.02 -5.39 11.54
C ALA A 22 23.60 -4.83 11.67
N ALA A 23 22.68 -5.25 10.80
CA ALA A 23 21.29 -4.83 10.87
C ALA A 23 20.56 -5.42 12.08
N ALA A 24 20.82 -6.69 12.42
CA ALA A 24 20.30 -7.30 13.64
C ALA A 24 20.73 -6.52 14.89
N ILE A 25 22.03 -6.18 14.99
CA ILE A 25 22.58 -5.41 16.11
C ILE A 25 21.94 -4.02 16.17
N ALA A 26 21.80 -3.35 15.02
CA ALA A 26 21.17 -2.03 14.96
C ALA A 26 19.72 -2.07 15.44
N ILE A 27 18.92 -3.06 15.02
CA ILE A 27 17.54 -3.25 15.52
C ILE A 27 17.55 -3.42 17.03
N VAL A 28 18.41 -4.27 17.58
CA VAL A 28 18.48 -4.48 19.03
C VAL A 28 18.82 -3.18 19.75
N LEU A 29 19.79 -2.41 19.28
CA LEU A 29 20.15 -1.13 19.88
C LEU A 29 19.02 -0.11 19.81
N LEU A 30 18.36 0.02 18.65
CA LEU A 30 17.20 0.90 18.49
C LEU A 30 16.06 0.47 19.43
N THR A 31 15.78 -0.83 19.57
CA THR A 31 14.73 -1.28 20.51
C THR A 31 15.05 -0.96 21.97
N VAL A 32 16.32 -0.92 22.38
CA VAL A 32 16.71 -0.46 23.72
C VAL A 32 16.42 1.03 23.87
N VAL A 33 16.75 1.82 22.85
CA VAL A 33 16.47 3.26 22.80
C VAL A 33 14.96 3.52 22.83
N GLU A 34 14.17 2.75 22.09
CA GLU A 34 12.71 2.80 22.08
C GLU A 34 12.13 2.56 23.48
N VAL A 35 12.59 1.52 24.18
CA VAL A 35 12.15 1.23 25.56
C VAL A 35 12.46 2.40 26.50
N VAL A 36 13.60 3.06 26.34
CA VAL A 36 13.96 4.26 27.11
C VAL A 36 13.00 5.41 26.81
N PHE A 37 12.71 5.68 25.53
CA PHE A 37 11.79 6.76 25.16
C PHE A 37 10.35 6.50 25.58
N VAL A 38 9.84 5.27 25.40
CA VAL A 38 8.51 4.85 25.88
C VAL A 38 8.42 4.95 27.40
N GLY A 39 9.49 4.56 28.10
CA GLY A 39 9.60 4.70 29.55
C GLY A 39 9.57 6.17 29.99
N LEU A 40 10.33 7.05 29.32
CA LEU A 40 10.32 8.49 29.57
C LEU A 40 8.95 9.11 29.29
N PHE A 41 8.31 8.73 28.19
CA PHE A 41 6.98 9.22 27.82
C PHE A 41 5.94 8.82 28.86
N THR A 42 5.96 7.55 29.29
CA THR A 42 5.06 7.01 30.31
C THR A 42 5.31 7.68 31.67
N TYR A 43 6.57 7.87 32.04
CA TYR A 43 6.95 8.62 33.25
C TYR A 43 6.42 10.06 33.20
N GLY A 44 6.59 10.76 32.07
CA GLY A 44 6.10 12.12 31.89
C GLY A 44 4.57 12.23 31.99
N LEU A 45 3.84 11.23 31.47
CA LEU A 45 2.38 11.15 31.63
C LEU A 45 1.96 10.95 33.09
N ILE A 46 2.59 10.03 33.81
CA ILE A 46 2.29 9.74 35.22
C ILE A 46 2.57 10.97 36.11
N ASN A 47 3.64 11.70 35.82
CA ASN A 47 4.00 12.93 36.55
C ASN A 47 3.20 14.17 36.09
N GLY A 48 2.22 14.01 35.20
CA GLY A 48 1.33 15.08 34.80
C GLY A 48 1.94 16.13 33.88
N TRP A 49 3.00 15.82 33.13
CA TRP A 49 3.62 16.77 32.19
C TRP A 49 2.61 17.27 31.14
N GLY A 50 1.62 16.44 30.80
CA GLY A 50 0.55 16.79 29.85
C GLY A 50 -0.43 17.87 30.33
N PHE A 51 -0.44 18.25 31.60
CA PHE A 51 -1.32 19.33 32.09
C PHE A 51 -0.79 20.73 31.79
N SER A 52 0.49 20.87 31.48
CA SER A 52 1.11 22.13 31.10
C SER A 52 1.27 22.22 29.58
N GLU A 53 1.09 23.41 29.01
CA GLU A 53 1.26 23.61 27.56
C GLU A 53 2.66 23.19 27.08
N ILE A 54 3.69 23.59 27.82
CA ILE A 54 5.09 23.27 27.52
C ILE A 54 5.33 21.76 27.64
N GLY A 55 4.87 21.13 28.74
CA GLY A 55 5.06 19.70 28.96
C GLY A 55 4.30 18.84 27.94
N ASN A 56 3.13 19.29 27.48
CA ASN A 56 2.39 18.62 26.41
C ASN A 56 3.14 18.68 25.06
N MET A 57 3.78 19.82 24.74
CA MET A 57 4.64 19.93 23.55
C MET A 57 5.86 18.98 23.63
N TYR A 58 6.48 18.88 24.81
CA TYR A 58 7.58 17.93 25.04
C TYR A 58 7.12 16.47 24.88
N LEU A 59 5.99 16.09 25.50
CA LEU A 59 5.42 14.75 25.34
C LEU A 59 5.07 14.43 23.89
N GLY A 60 4.48 15.37 23.15
CA GLY A 60 4.22 15.21 21.72
C GLY A 60 5.50 15.03 20.90
N SER A 61 6.58 15.74 21.25
CA SER A 61 7.89 15.59 20.60
C SER A 61 8.51 14.22 20.90
N VAL A 62 8.45 13.76 22.15
CA VAL A 62 8.91 12.42 22.54
C VAL A 62 8.10 11.35 21.81
N LEU A 63 6.78 11.50 21.71
CA LEU A 63 5.92 10.59 20.97
C LEU A 63 6.29 10.53 19.48
N ALA A 64 6.61 11.66 18.86
CA ALA A 64 7.08 11.69 17.49
C ALA A 64 8.40 10.93 17.32
N VAL A 65 9.35 11.10 18.24
CA VAL A 65 10.64 10.39 18.22
C VAL A 65 10.44 8.87 18.35
N ILE A 66 9.55 8.42 19.24
CA ILE A 66 9.16 6.99 19.38
C ILE A 66 8.70 6.43 18.03
N PHE A 67 7.75 7.11 17.37
CA PHE A 67 7.27 6.63 16.07
C PHE A 67 8.34 6.65 14.97
N ILE A 68 9.24 7.63 14.99
CA ILE A 68 10.37 7.69 14.06
C ILE A 68 11.31 6.51 14.30
N ASP A 69 11.68 6.24 15.55
CA ASP A 69 12.56 5.12 15.91
C ASP A 69 11.95 3.77 15.50
N LEU A 70 10.68 3.56 15.82
CA LEU A 70 9.93 2.39 15.39
C LEU A 70 9.88 2.26 13.86
N ALA A 71 9.72 3.36 13.13
CA ALA A 71 9.79 3.35 11.67
C ALA A 71 11.17 2.91 11.17
N PHE A 72 12.26 3.37 11.80
CA PHE A 72 13.62 2.92 11.46
C PHE A 72 13.82 1.42 11.71
N VAL A 73 13.35 0.91 12.86
CA VAL A 73 13.39 -0.54 13.16
C VAL A 73 12.67 -1.35 12.08
N LEU A 74 11.45 -0.94 11.72
CA LEU A 74 10.65 -1.63 10.70
C LEU A 74 11.28 -1.52 9.30
N LEU A 75 11.84 -0.36 8.95
CA LEU A 75 12.51 -0.16 7.67
C LEU A 75 13.76 -1.02 7.56
N LEU A 76 14.54 -1.14 8.64
CA LEU A 76 15.72 -1.98 8.66
C LEU A 76 15.34 -3.46 8.55
N TYR A 77 14.31 -3.88 9.27
CA TYR A 77 13.75 -5.23 9.17
C TYR A 77 13.29 -5.53 7.75
N ARG A 78 12.51 -4.62 7.14
CA ARG A 78 12.02 -4.76 5.77
C ARG A 78 13.15 -4.83 4.75
N LYS A 79 14.19 -4.02 4.92
CA LYS A 79 15.26 -3.91 3.93
C LYS A 79 16.18 -5.14 3.95
N GLU A 80 16.46 -5.68 5.14
CA GLU A 80 17.50 -6.71 5.27
C GLU A 80 16.92 -8.12 5.46
N PHE A 81 15.78 -8.28 6.15
CA PHE A 81 15.24 -9.62 6.47
C PHE A 81 14.08 -10.07 5.58
N LEU A 82 13.35 -9.15 4.93
CA LEU A 82 12.29 -9.57 4.01
C LEU A 82 12.89 -9.99 2.66
N PRO A 83 12.56 -11.19 2.16
CA PRO A 83 12.99 -11.62 0.83
C PRO A 83 12.29 -10.79 -0.24
N ASP A 84 13.04 -10.37 -1.25
CA ASP A 84 12.46 -9.69 -2.41
C ASP A 84 12.01 -10.75 -3.44
N VAL A 85 10.72 -10.72 -3.76
CA VAL A 85 10.08 -11.71 -4.63
C VAL A 85 9.34 -11.04 -5.77
N MET A 86 9.77 -11.36 -6.99
CA MET A 86 9.09 -10.92 -8.20
C MET A 86 8.01 -11.94 -8.55
N ILE A 87 6.77 -11.63 -8.16
CA ILE A 87 5.59 -12.48 -8.44
C ILE A 87 4.85 -11.93 -9.65
N VAL A 88 4.54 -12.80 -10.62
CA VAL A 88 3.71 -12.42 -11.76
C VAL A 88 2.25 -12.29 -11.31
N LYS A 89 1.75 -11.04 -11.28
CA LYS A 89 0.36 -10.74 -10.99
C LYS A 89 -0.46 -10.54 -12.27
N LYS A 90 -1.63 -11.17 -12.34
CA LYS A 90 -2.66 -10.84 -13.34
C LYS A 90 -3.23 -9.47 -13.05
N ARG A 91 -3.13 -8.54 -14.02
CA ARG A 91 -3.95 -7.33 -13.99
C ARG A 91 -5.39 -7.73 -14.27
N ARG A 92 -6.29 -7.56 -13.29
CA ARG A 92 -7.74 -7.69 -13.51
C ARG A 92 -8.17 -6.66 -14.56
N ARG A 93 -9.06 -7.04 -15.48
CA ARG A 93 -9.59 -6.11 -16.47
C ARG A 93 -10.67 -5.26 -15.80
N LYS A 94 -10.71 -3.94 -16.07
CA LYS A 94 -11.60 -2.99 -15.36
C LYS A 94 -13.09 -3.34 -15.43
N TRP A 95 -13.49 -4.17 -16.40
CA TRP A 95 -14.87 -4.63 -16.58
C TRP A 95 -15.23 -5.85 -15.72
N GLU A 96 -14.26 -6.60 -15.18
CA GLU A 96 -14.53 -7.77 -14.31
C GLU A 96 -15.05 -7.36 -12.92
N ASP A 97 -14.79 -6.11 -12.48
CA ASP A 97 -15.33 -5.57 -11.22
C ASP A 97 -16.67 -4.83 -11.41
N LEU A 98 -17.03 -4.44 -12.64
CA LEU A 98 -18.28 -3.73 -12.95
C LEU A 98 -19.40 -4.64 -13.47
N TYR A 99 -19.04 -5.75 -14.11
CA TYR A 99 -19.98 -6.61 -14.83
C TYR A 99 -19.81 -8.06 -14.37
N ILE A 100 -20.95 -8.74 -14.18
CA ILE A 100 -20.97 -10.14 -13.74
C ILE A 100 -20.46 -11.06 -14.88
N ARG A 101 -20.57 -10.61 -16.15
CA ARG A 101 -20.17 -11.36 -17.36
C ARG A 101 -19.56 -10.42 -18.43
N GLU A 102 -18.55 -10.91 -19.15
CA GLU A 102 -17.79 -10.17 -20.20
C GLU A 102 -18.69 -9.60 -21.31
N GLU A 103 -19.80 -10.30 -21.61
CA GLU A 103 -20.83 -9.90 -22.59
C GLU A 103 -21.61 -8.63 -22.23
N GLN A 104 -21.58 -8.17 -20.97
CA GLN A 104 -22.27 -6.96 -20.53
C GLN A 104 -21.47 -5.67 -20.81
N GLN A 105 -20.23 -5.78 -21.31
CA GLN A 105 -19.34 -4.64 -21.61
C GLN A 105 -19.94 -3.67 -22.64
N HIS A 106 -20.76 -4.17 -23.58
CA HIS A 106 -21.37 -3.35 -24.63
C HIS A 106 -22.65 -2.64 -24.20
N GLY A 107 -23.15 -2.89 -22.99
CA GLY A 107 -24.47 -2.43 -22.55
C GLY A 107 -25.60 -3.07 -23.36
N THR A 108 -26.78 -3.17 -22.78
CA THR A 108 -28.00 -3.44 -23.54
C THR A 108 -28.51 -2.12 -24.08
N ASP A 109 -28.36 -1.88 -25.38
CA ASP A 109 -28.89 -0.70 -26.05
C ASP A 109 -30.43 -0.73 -25.98
N SER A 110 -30.97 -0.07 -24.95
CA SER A 110 -32.40 -0.14 -24.65
C SER A 110 -33.24 0.69 -25.62
N PHE A 111 -32.61 1.51 -26.46
CA PHE A 111 -33.26 2.49 -27.33
C PHE A 111 -32.68 2.55 -28.76
N GLY A 112 -31.97 1.51 -29.23
CA GLY A 112 -31.25 1.46 -30.50
C GLY A 112 -31.91 2.21 -31.67
N ASP A 113 -32.88 1.58 -32.35
CA ASP A 113 -33.52 2.14 -33.55
C ASP A 113 -34.29 3.46 -33.28
N ALA A 114 -34.89 3.61 -32.11
CA ALA A 114 -35.69 4.80 -31.78
C ALA A 114 -34.81 6.06 -31.67
N TRP A 115 -33.59 5.91 -31.16
CA TRP A 115 -32.65 7.01 -31.01
C TRP A 115 -32.00 7.42 -32.33
N GLU A 116 -31.70 6.47 -33.21
CA GLU A 116 -31.23 6.77 -34.56
C GLU A 116 -32.31 7.45 -35.41
N GLN A 117 -33.56 6.99 -35.31
CA GLN A 117 -34.69 7.59 -36.02
C GLN A 117 -34.97 9.03 -35.54
N PHE A 118 -34.84 9.29 -34.24
CA PHE A 118 -34.91 10.65 -33.69
C PHE A 118 -33.78 11.55 -34.20
N LYS A 119 -32.53 11.05 -34.24
CA LYS A 119 -31.39 11.82 -34.76
C LYS A 119 -31.55 12.16 -36.24
N HIS A 120 -32.08 11.25 -37.04
CA HIS A 120 -32.39 11.53 -38.45
C HIS A 120 -33.53 12.54 -38.62
N ALA A 121 -34.53 12.52 -37.73
CA ALA A 121 -35.63 13.49 -37.75
C ALA A 121 -35.17 14.91 -37.36
N VAL A 122 -34.24 15.03 -36.41
CA VAL A 122 -33.74 16.32 -35.91
C VAL A 122 -32.61 16.88 -36.78
N TYR A 123 -31.79 16.03 -37.40
CA TYR A 123 -30.63 16.47 -38.18
C TYR A 123 -30.63 15.90 -39.61
N PRO A 124 -31.15 16.64 -40.60
CA PRO A 124 -31.37 16.13 -41.96
C PRO A 124 -30.11 16.01 -42.83
N TYR A 125 -28.91 16.28 -42.29
CA TYR A 125 -27.63 16.24 -43.03
C TYR A 125 -26.78 15.00 -42.75
N TYR A 126 -27.40 13.82 -42.61
CA TYR A 126 -26.64 12.59 -42.78
C TYR A 126 -26.44 12.33 -44.28
N LYS A 127 -25.17 12.40 -44.74
CA LYS A 127 -24.81 11.94 -46.08
C LYS A 127 -25.09 10.43 -46.16
N ARG A 128 -25.79 10.03 -47.22
CA ARG A 128 -25.92 8.62 -47.64
C ARG A 128 -24.56 7.99 -47.91
#